data_AF-A0A218QCG4-F1
#
_entry.id   AF-A0A218QCG4-F1
#
_cell.length_a   1.000
_cell.length_b   1.000
_cell.length_c   1.000
_cell.angle_alpha   90.00
_cell.angle_beta   90.00
_cell.angle_gamma   90.00
#
_symmetry.space_group_name_H-M   'P 1'
#
loop_
_entity.id
_entity.type
_entity.pdbx_description
1 polymer ?
#
loop_
_entity_poly.entity_id
_entity_poly.type
_entity_poly.pdbx_seq_one_letter_code
_entity_poly.pdbx_strand_id
1 'polypeptide(L)'
;MKVRLLLVFCVLFVFSYGLSAYRRPSIYSQQIIARPTPTATLTPSQSDKPKISLTKLADDLEVAKKNVTRISMILVKVVAALLSLLIVYRLIFMIFRRSSQLIVDNFINASDAEEMNNVLPGLSQLARERLVGEMKAVRQRVKEHIINQGPETYHPRDKLPLPQTTPDQRLGELVTSLSEFTPEQMRPAVNMLKVIFPPLGTKVTSILQSQGKEYDRLGITFEITNIEGRLSSKLYTVWESVEAVPEEALKDRYRKLLGSAIRWLALELSRREMVAAVPWYYLGRKRDRYQAKIYNFFGVLNLTSAATQGKLFYELAIEDLQQAIVLYPEWFQPYENLADTYSIFGRTQIDKECLNYQRQALLQYDRALHACLDESVKRRIIIGKAMAGLMTGDVNLIQEAIAEIDKLKKNWDETSELNTRFLYNLAAWYAIAHRINAGVITALSLARRYLVYALVRDNQRTIWEWAGKDPDLQGICEDYAELKFIMLKKLNEVPELPSLIGKNFTKHTEEILWVMGNG
;
A
#
# COMPACT_ATOMS: atom_id res chain seq x y z
N MET A 1 5.51 -6.27 22.56
CA MET A 1 6.88 -6.80 22.34
C MET A 1 7.55 -7.30 23.62
N LYS A 2 7.56 -6.52 24.72
CA LYS A 2 8.20 -6.90 26.00
C LYS A 2 7.72 -8.23 26.59
N VAL A 3 6.40 -8.49 26.62
CA VAL A 3 5.83 -9.76 27.13
C VAL A 3 6.26 -10.98 26.30
N ARG A 4 6.35 -10.83 24.96
CA ARG A 4 6.78 -11.91 24.06
C ARG A 4 8.27 -12.23 24.22
N LEU A 5 9.10 -11.21 24.45
CA LEU A 5 10.53 -11.40 24.73
C LEU A 5 10.75 -12.10 26.07
N LEU A 6 9.98 -11.70 27.10
CA LEU A 6 9.99 -12.32 28.42
C LEU A 6 9.57 -13.81 28.34
N LEU A 7 8.56 -14.14 27.53
CA LEU A 7 8.09 -15.50 27.32
C LEU A 7 9.11 -16.38 26.58
N VAL A 8 9.76 -15.85 25.54
CA VAL A 8 10.88 -16.55 24.87
C VAL A 8 12.02 -16.80 25.86
N PHE A 9 12.33 -15.82 26.72
CA PHE A 9 13.34 -15.96 27.77
C PHE A 9 12.94 -17.04 28.79
N CYS A 10 11.68 -17.07 29.24
CA CYS A 10 11.16 -18.10 30.14
C CYS A 10 11.20 -19.50 29.51
N VAL A 11 10.83 -19.65 28.24
CA VAL A 11 10.90 -20.94 27.54
C VAL A 11 12.35 -21.41 27.42
N LEU A 12 13.28 -20.51 27.08
CA LEU A 12 14.72 -20.83 27.06
C LEU A 12 15.25 -21.19 28.46
N PHE A 13 14.79 -20.49 29.49
CA PHE A 13 15.18 -20.75 30.88
C PHE A 13 14.68 -22.12 31.36
N VAL A 14 13.43 -22.48 31.04
CA VAL A 14 12.84 -23.78 31.37
C VAL A 14 13.51 -24.92 30.60
N PHE A 15 13.86 -24.72 29.33
CA PHE A 15 14.65 -25.70 28.56
C PHE A 15 16.07 -25.90 29.13
N SER A 16 16.71 -24.82 29.60
CA SER A 16 18.04 -24.89 30.21
C SER A 16 18.04 -25.57 31.60
N TYR A 17 16.98 -25.39 32.39
CA TYR A 17 16.87 -26.00 33.72
C TYR A 17 16.28 -27.42 33.70
N GLY A 18 15.36 -27.75 32.78
CA GLY A 18 14.77 -29.09 32.68
C GLY A 18 15.78 -30.21 32.40
N LEU A 19 16.87 -29.91 31.69
CA LEU A 19 17.99 -30.83 31.47
C LEU A 19 18.92 -31.00 32.69
N SER A 20 18.81 -30.14 33.70
CA SER A 20 19.64 -30.20 34.92
C SER A 20 18.99 -30.97 36.08
N ALA A 21 17.75 -31.44 35.94
CA ALA A 21 17.00 -32.11 37.01
C ALA A 21 17.36 -33.60 37.25
N TYR A 22 18.32 -34.17 36.51
CA TYR A 22 18.89 -35.49 36.85
C TYR A 22 19.96 -35.34 37.95
N ARG A 23 19.52 -35.08 39.18
CA ARG A 23 20.39 -35.11 40.37
C ARG A 23 20.55 -36.55 40.85
N ARG A 24 21.80 -37.04 40.83
CA ARG A 24 22.25 -38.27 41.50
C ARG A 24 21.98 -38.20 43.02
N PRO A 25 21.79 -39.35 43.69
CA PRO A 25 21.73 -39.41 45.15
C PRO A 25 23.08 -39.03 45.77
N SER A 26 23.02 -38.26 46.85
CA SER A 26 24.15 -37.85 47.69
C SER A 26 24.73 -39.06 48.42
N ILE A 27 26.03 -39.30 48.26
CA ILE A 27 26.79 -40.23 49.12
C ILE A 27 27.95 -39.45 49.74
N TYR A 28 27.86 -39.30 51.06
CA TYR A 28 28.90 -39.22 52.09
C TYR A 28 30.27 -38.60 51.76
N SER A 29 30.58 -37.50 52.45
CA SER A 29 31.94 -37.06 52.76
C SER A 29 32.40 -37.70 54.08
N GLN A 30 33.41 -38.59 54.01
CA GLN A 30 34.19 -39.01 55.17
C GLN A 30 35.55 -38.31 55.20
N GLN A 31 35.78 -37.66 56.33
CA GLN A 31 37.01 -37.52 57.12
C GLN A 31 38.39 -37.45 56.45
N ILE A 32 39.02 -36.32 56.74
CA ILE A 32 40.43 -36.00 56.72
C ILE A 32 41.15 -36.81 57.83
N ILE A 33 42.19 -37.56 57.49
CA ILE A 33 43.29 -37.91 58.41
C ILE A 33 44.61 -37.71 57.67
N ALA A 34 45.45 -36.85 58.25
CA ALA A 34 46.81 -36.55 57.82
C ALA A 34 47.81 -37.51 58.49
N ARG A 35 48.86 -37.93 57.76
CA ARG A 35 50.21 -38.23 58.30
C ARG A 35 51.25 -38.51 57.20
N PRO A 36 52.56 -38.59 57.50
CA PRO A 36 53.54 -37.59 57.09
C PRO A 36 54.61 -38.13 56.11
N THR A 37 55.47 -37.20 55.68
CA THR A 37 56.72 -37.39 54.93
C THR A 37 57.67 -38.40 55.60
N PRO A 38 58.42 -39.20 54.81
CA PRO A 38 59.87 -39.10 54.95
C PRO A 38 60.67 -39.04 53.63
N THR A 39 61.85 -38.49 53.83
CA THR A 39 62.99 -38.12 52.98
C THR A 39 63.72 -39.29 52.29
N ALA A 40 64.20 -38.99 51.07
CA ALA A 40 65.37 -39.49 50.32
C ALA A 40 65.59 -41.00 50.07
N THR A 41 65.95 -41.36 48.82
CA THR A 41 67.33 -41.75 48.42
C THR A 41 67.36 -42.08 46.90
N LEU A 42 68.31 -41.46 46.19
CA LEU A 42 68.76 -41.82 44.83
C LEU A 42 69.69 -43.04 44.89
N THR A 43 69.53 -44.07 44.03
CA THR A 43 70.63 -44.84 43.40
C THR A 43 70.10 -45.93 42.42
N PRO A 44 70.93 -46.52 41.53
CA PRO A 44 70.73 -46.40 40.08
C PRO A 44 70.28 -47.70 39.38
N SER A 45 69.73 -47.50 38.18
CA SER A 45 69.92 -48.34 36.99
C SER A 45 70.05 -49.85 37.23
N GLN A 46 68.92 -50.56 37.18
CA GLN A 46 68.88 -51.94 36.71
C GLN A 46 67.92 -52.10 35.53
N SER A 47 68.54 -52.50 34.42
CA SER A 47 67.94 -52.91 33.16
C SER A 47 67.13 -54.20 33.39
N ASP A 48 65.85 -54.05 33.67
CA ASP A 48 64.88 -55.14 33.59
C ASP A 48 64.06 -55.01 32.31
N LYS A 49 64.24 -55.99 31.42
CA LYS A 49 63.40 -56.18 30.24
C LYS A 49 61.94 -56.28 30.70
N PRO A 50 61.03 -55.45 30.18
CA PRO A 50 59.65 -55.42 30.65
C PRO A 50 58.96 -56.72 30.24
N LYS A 51 58.72 -57.61 31.22
CA LYS A 51 57.61 -58.54 31.13
C LYS A 51 56.35 -57.69 31.22
N ILE A 52 55.80 -57.33 30.06
CA ILE A 52 54.48 -56.71 29.92
C ILE A 52 53.51 -57.63 30.65
N SER A 53 53.10 -57.25 31.86
CA SER A 53 52.06 -57.99 32.56
C SER A 53 50.76 -57.71 31.83
N LEU A 54 50.20 -58.74 31.20
CA LEU A 54 48.92 -58.68 30.49
C LEU A 54 47.79 -58.06 31.33
N THR A 55 47.90 -58.13 32.66
CA THR A 55 46.98 -57.52 33.63
C THR A 55 47.01 -55.99 33.61
N LYS A 56 48.18 -55.35 33.54
CA LYS A 56 48.28 -53.88 33.53
C LYS A 56 47.76 -53.30 32.22
N LEU A 57 47.96 -54.02 31.12
CA LEU A 57 47.43 -53.66 29.81
C LEU A 57 45.89 -53.75 29.77
N ALA A 58 45.29 -54.70 30.51
CA ALA A 58 43.84 -54.83 30.62
C ALA A 58 43.21 -53.69 31.43
N ASP A 59 43.80 -53.32 32.57
CA ASP A 59 43.34 -52.21 33.41
C ASP A 59 43.43 -50.86 32.68
N ASP A 60 44.54 -50.61 31.97
CA ASP A 60 44.72 -49.40 31.16
C ASP A 60 43.69 -49.35 30.02
N LEU A 61 43.33 -50.49 29.42
CA LEU A 61 42.28 -50.58 28.41
C LEU A 61 40.89 -50.23 28.97
N GLU A 62 40.60 -50.66 30.21
CA GLU A 62 39.31 -50.41 30.85
C GLU A 62 39.16 -48.93 31.24
N VAL A 63 40.24 -48.32 31.76
CA VAL A 63 40.29 -46.87 32.03
C VAL A 63 40.16 -46.07 30.73
N ALA A 64 40.84 -46.49 29.66
CA ALA A 64 40.70 -45.87 28.35
C ALA A 64 39.25 -45.94 27.83
N LYS A 65 38.59 -47.11 27.93
CA LYS A 65 37.18 -47.29 27.56
C LYS A 65 36.24 -46.39 28.35
N LYS A 66 36.47 -46.24 29.66
CA LYS A 66 35.69 -45.35 30.54
C LYS A 66 35.89 -43.87 30.20
N ASN A 67 37.10 -43.48 29.82
CA ASN A 67 37.39 -42.13 29.38
C ASN A 67 36.78 -41.83 28.00
N VAL A 68 36.87 -42.77 27.05
CA VAL A 68 36.24 -42.65 25.72
C VAL A 68 34.73 -42.51 25.83
N THR A 69 34.06 -43.32 26.66
CA THR A 69 32.61 -43.19 26.89
C THR A 69 32.23 -41.86 27.55
N ARG A 70 33.04 -41.34 28.47
CA ARG A 70 32.81 -40.02 29.09
C ARG A 70 32.98 -38.89 28.09
N ILE A 71 34.04 -38.92 27.28
CA ILE A 71 34.30 -37.94 26.21
C ILE A 71 33.17 -37.99 25.19
N SER A 72 32.75 -39.19 24.76
CA SER A 72 31.63 -39.38 23.85
C SER A 72 30.32 -38.79 24.41
N MET A 73 29.99 -39.03 25.69
CA MET A 73 28.81 -38.42 26.30
C MET A 73 28.88 -36.90 26.40
N ILE A 74 30.07 -36.32 26.65
CA ILE A 74 30.25 -34.87 26.63
C ILE A 74 30.04 -34.33 25.22
N LEU A 75 30.62 -34.99 24.20
CA LEU A 75 30.47 -34.59 22.81
C LEU A 75 29.00 -34.65 22.37
N VAL A 76 28.27 -35.72 22.72
CA VAL A 76 26.83 -35.85 22.46
C VAL A 76 26.04 -34.71 23.10
N LYS A 77 26.36 -34.33 24.34
CA LYS A 77 25.70 -33.19 25.02
C LYS A 77 26.02 -31.85 24.35
N VAL A 78 27.27 -31.64 23.95
CA VAL A 78 27.69 -30.41 23.24
C VAL A 78 26.98 -30.31 21.88
N VAL A 79 26.95 -31.39 21.11
CA VAL A 79 26.24 -31.45 19.82
C VAL A 79 24.74 -31.21 20.02
N ALA A 80 24.12 -31.83 21.02
CA ALA A 80 22.71 -31.62 21.34
C ALA A 80 22.42 -30.15 21.73
N ALA A 81 23.29 -29.51 22.51
CA ALA A 81 23.15 -28.11 22.90
C ALA A 81 23.30 -27.16 21.69
N LEU A 82 24.28 -27.40 20.82
CA LEU A 82 24.48 -26.61 19.59
C LEU A 82 23.29 -26.74 18.63
N LEU A 83 22.79 -27.97 18.44
CA LEU A 83 21.58 -28.21 17.64
C LEU A 83 20.36 -27.49 18.24
N SER A 84 20.20 -27.54 19.56
CA SER A 84 19.11 -26.83 20.26
C SER A 84 19.19 -25.31 20.05
N LEU A 85 20.39 -24.73 20.18
CA LEU A 85 20.63 -23.31 19.94
C LEU A 85 20.33 -22.93 18.48
N LEU A 86 20.74 -23.76 17.52
CA LEU A 86 20.48 -23.56 16.10
C LEU A 86 18.98 -23.62 15.79
N ILE A 87 18.23 -24.55 16.39
CA ILE A 87 16.77 -24.64 16.27
C ILE A 87 16.10 -23.39 16.83
N VAL A 88 16.50 -22.94 18.03
CA VAL A 88 15.98 -21.71 18.66
C VAL A 88 16.28 -20.51 17.78
N TYR A 89 17.52 -20.36 17.31
CA TYR A 89 17.93 -19.28 16.42
C TYR A 89 17.10 -19.29 15.13
N ARG A 90 16.91 -20.46 14.50
CA ARG A 90 16.10 -20.60 13.29
C ARG A 90 14.63 -20.26 13.56
N LEU A 91 14.08 -20.65 14.71
CA LEU A 91 12.71 -20.35 15.12
C LEU A 91 12.52 -18.84 15.34
N ILE A 92 13.44 -18.20 16.07
CA ILE A 92 13.48 -16.73 16.25
C ILE A 92 13.57 -16.04 14.89
N PHE A 93 14.50 -16.47 14.04
CA PHE A 93 14.68 -15.91 12.71
C PHE A 93 13.40 -16.06 11.86
N MET A 94 12.76 -17.23 11.87
CA MET A 94 11.49 -17.45 11.17
C MET A 94 10.37 -16.56 11.72
N ILE A 95 10.26 -16.40 13.04
CA ILE A 95 9.23 -15.56 13.68
C ILE A 95 9.43 -14.08 13.32
N PHE A 96 10.66 -13.57 13.38
CA PHE A 96 10.94 -12.15 13.15
C PHE A 96 11.03 -11.78 11.67
N ARG A 97 11.46 -12.70 10.79
CA ARG A 97 11.55 -12.47 9.35
C ARG A 97 10.37 -13.00 8.55
N ARG A 98 9.29 -13.45 9.20
CA ARG A 98 8.09 -13.90 8.48
C ARG A 98 7.50 -12.79 7.62
N SER A 99 7.32 -13.12 6.34
CA SER A 99 6.56 -12.28 5.43
C SER A 99 5.09 -12.27 5.86
N SER A 100 4.43 -11.13 5.68
CA SER A 100 2.97 -11.08 5.77
C SER A 100 2.41 -11.95 4.65
N GLN A 101 1.40 -12.75 4.95
CA GLN A 101 0.69 -13.56 3.97
C GLN A 101 -0.57 -12.83 3.51
N LEU A 102 -1.01 -13.10 2.29
CA LEU A 102 -2.31 -12.68 1.79
C LEU A 102 -3.07 -13.93 1.40
N ILE A 103 -4.06 -14.30 2.19
CA ILE A 103 -4.92 -15.46 1.93
C ILE A 103 -6.19 -14.95 1.27
N VAL A 104 -6.51 -15.46 0.10
CA VAL A 104 -7.74 -15.14 -0.63
C VAL A 104 -8.47 -16.44 -0.91
N ASP A 105 -9.54 -16.66 -0.14
CA ASP A 105 -10.38 -17.83 -0.27
C ASP A 105 -11.05 -17.86 -1.65
N ASN A 106 -11.49 -19.04 -2.08
CA ASN A 106 -12.33 -19.14 -3.26
C ASN A 106 -13.67 -18.43 -3.02
N PHE A 107 -14.29 -17.94 -4.09
CA PHE A 107 -15.61 -17.34 -4.00
C PHE A 107 -16.63 -18.34 -3.44
N ILE A 108 -17.45 -17.86 -2.50
CA ILE A 108 -18.63 -18.55 -2.00
C ILE A 108 -19.83 -18.01 -2.77
N ASN A 109 -20.66 -18.89 -3.30
CA ASN A 109 -21.92 -18.52 -3.95
C ASN A 109 -23.01 -18.37 -2.89
N ALA A 110 -23.33 -17.12 -2.53
CA ALA A 110 -24.46 -16.77 -1.67
C ALA A 110 -25.63 -16.18 -2.48
N SER A 111 -25.57 -16.23 -3.81
CA SER A 111 -26.68 -15.79 -4.65
C SER A 111 -27.67 -16.91 -4.96
N ASP A 112 -27.47 -18.15 -4.50
CA ASP A 112 -28.31 -19.32 -4.80
C ASP A 112 -28.42 -19.70 -6.30
N ALA A 113 -27.63 -19.06 -7.17
CA ALA A 113 -27.59 -19.35 -8.59
C ALA A 113 -26.74 -20.60 -8.86
N GLU A 114 -27.37 -21.76 -9.08
CA GLU A 114 -26.65 -23.03 -9.30
C GLU A 114 -25.62 -22.96 -10.44
N GLU A 115 -25.94 -22.21 -11.51
CA GLU A 115 -25.04 -22.02 -12.65
C GLU A 115 -23.68 -21.41 -12.28
N MET A 116 -23.63 -20.65 -11.17
CA MET A 116 -22.40 -20.03 -10.71
C MET A 116 -21.43 -21.02 -10.09
N ASN A 117 -21.91 -22.14 -9.51
CA ASN A 117 -21.06 -23.13 -8.83
C ASN A 117 -20.00 -23.72 -9.76
N ASN A 118 -20.34 -23.92 -11.04
CA ASN A 118 -19.42 -24.42 -12.07
C ASN A 118 -18.36 -23.40 -12.48
N VAL A 119 -18.59 -22.12 -12.21
CA VAL A 119 -17.73 -21.00 -12.62
C VAL A 119 -16.82 -20.52 -11.48
N LEU A 120 -17.21 -20.74 -10.22
CA LEU A 120 -16.47 -20.26 -9.04
C LEU A 120 -14.97 -20.56 -9.07
N PRO A 121 -14.49 -21.77 -9.46
CA PRO A 121 -13.06 -22.04 -9.47
C PRO A 121 -12.29 -21.13 -10.45
N GLY A 122 -12.81 -20.98 -11.67
CA GLY A 122 -12.21 -20.12 -12.68
C GLY A 122 -12.29 -18.64 -12.33
N LEU A 123 -13.41 -18.19 -11.75
CA LEU A 123 -13.58 -16.82 -11.29
C LEU A 123 -12.62 -16.49 -10.13
N SER A 124 -12.43 -17.43 -9.19
CA SER A 124 -11.51 -17.28 -8.06
C SER A 124 -10.05 -17.18 -8.52
N GLN A 125 -9.66 -18.00 -9.51
CA GLN A 125 -8.33 -17.90 -10.11
C GLN A 125 -8.14 -16.54 -10.81
N LEU A 126 -9.09 -16.15 -11.67
CA LEU A 126 -9.06 -14.86 -12.37
C LEU A 126 -8.97 -13.68 -11.40
N ALA A 127 -9.72 -13.74 -10.30
CA ALA A 127 -9.70 -12.71 -9.25
C ALA A 127 -8.32 -12.58 -8.60
N ARG A 128 -7.68 -13.71 -8.25
CA ARG A 128 -6.31 -13.70 -7.70
C ARG A 128 -5.29 -13.14 -8.68
N GLU A 129 -5.36 -13.54 -9.95
CA GLU A 129 -4.47 -13.04 -11.00
C GLU A 129 -4.63 -11.52 -11.21
N ARG A 130 -5.88 -11.04 -11.33
CA ARG A 130 -6.17 -9.60 -11.42
C ARG A 130 -5.72 -8.85 -10.17
N LEU A 131 -5.93 -9.41 -8.99
CA LEU A 131 -5.53 -8.80 -7.72
C LEU A 131 -4.03 -8.59 -7.65
N VAL A 132 -3.22 -9.55 -8.13
CA VAL A 132 -1.76 -9.37 -8.24
C VAL A 132 -1.42 -8.18 -9.14
N GLY A 133 -2.08 -8.05 -10.30
CA GLY A 133 -1.90 -6.93 -11.22
C GLY A 133 -2.22 -5.59 -10.57
N GLU A 134 -3.41 -5.48 -9.98
CA GLU A 134 -3.86 -4.25 -9.31
C GLU A 134 -3.00 -3.88 -8.10
N MET A 135 -2.64 -4.85 -7.27
CA MET A 135 -1.76 -4.60 -6.13
C MET A 135 -0.37 -4.15 -6.55
N LYS A 136 0.19 -4.66 -7.65
CA LYS A 136 1.47 -4.16 -8.20
C LYS A 136 1.35 -2.69 -8.61
N ALA A 137 0.29 -2.34 -9.34
CA ALA A 137 0.05 -0.96 -9.78
C ALA A 137 -0.14 0.01 -8.60
N VAL A 138 -0.97 -0.37 -7.62
CA VAL A 138 -1.20 0.43 -6.40
C VAL A 138 0.06 0.55 -5.58
N ARG A 139 0.80 -0.55 -5.36
CA ARG A 139 2.03 -0.56 -4.57
C ARG A 139 3.11 0.35 -5.15
N GLN A 140 3.23 0.43 -6.47
CA GLN A 140 4.19 1.34 -7.10
C GLN A 140 3.90 2.80 -6.72
N ARG A 141 2.63 3.23 -6.83
CA ARG A 141 2.21 4.58 -6.42
C ARG A 141 2.36 4.79 -4.91
N VAL A 142 2.07 3.78 -4.10
CA VAL A 142 2.28 3.81 -2.64
C VAL A 142 3.76 4.02 -2.31
N LYS A 143 4.67 3.31 -3.00
CA LYS A 143 6.12 3.43 -2.80
C LYS A 143 6.59 4.85 -3.10
N GLU A 144 6.15 5.42 -4.23
CA GLU A 144 6.43 6.81 -4.59
C GLU A 144 5.90 7.79 -3.55
N HIS A 145 4.66 7.59 -3.08
CA HIS A 145 4.09 8.42 -2.02
C HIS A 145 4.90 8.35 -0.73
N ILE A 146 5.32 7.15 -0.29
CA ILE A 146 6.11 6.98 0.94
C ILE A 146 7.48 7.65 0.81
N ILE A 147 8.14 7.51 -0.35
CA ILE A 147 9.43 8.18 -0.60
C ILE A 147 9.28 9.70 -0.49
N ASN A 148 8.17 10.26 -1.00
CA ASN A 148 7.97 11.71 -1.06
C ASN A 148 7.35 12.31 0.21
N GLN A 149 6.53 11.56 0.95
CA GLN A 149 5.66 12.08 2.03
C GLN A 149 5.65 11.21 3.29
N GLY A 150 6.21 10.01 3.23
CA GLY A 150 6.24 9.05 4.33
C GLY A 150 7.24 9.45 5.42
N PRO A 151 7.10 8.88 6.63
CA PRO A 151 8.10 9.05 7.66
C PRO A 151 9.38 8.34 7.24
N GLU A 152 10.55 8.96 7.47
CA GLU A 152 11.86 8.43 7.08
C GLU A 152 12.10 6.99 7.55
N THR A 153 11.50 6.63 8.68
CA THR A 153 11.62 5.30 9.29
C THR A 153 10.76 4.23 8.64
N TYR A 154 9.79 4.60 7.79
CA TYR A 154 8.93 3.64 7.12
C TYR A 154 9.52 3.24 5.77
N HIS A 155 9.96 1.99 5.71
CA HIS A 155 10.31 1.35 4.45
C HIS A 155 9.23 0.31 4.13
N PRO A 156 8.44 0.51 3.07
CA PRO A 156 7.53 -0.53 2.62
C PRO A 156 8.37 -1.77 2.33
N ARG A 157 7.86 -2.96 2.70
CA ARG A 157 8.58 -4.21 2.39
C ARG A 157 8.81 -4.25 0.88
N ASP A 158 9.88 -4.87 0.40
CA ASP A 158 10.08 -4.97 -1.06
C ASP A 158 9.16 -6.01 -1.69
N LYS A 159 8.76 -7.04 -0.92
CA LYS A 159 8.00 -8.18 -1.44
C LYS A 159 6.50 -7.99 -1.29
N LEU A 160 5.78 -8.01 -2.41
CA LEU A 160 4.32 -8.08 -2.45
C LEU A 160 3.88 -9.48 -1.98
N PRO A 161 3.03 -9.59 -0.95
CA PRO A 161 2.45 -10.87 -0.60
C PRO A 161 1.56 -11.33 -1.76
N LEU A 162 1.90 -12.47 -2.35
CA LEU A 162 1.08 -13.06 -3.40
C LEU A 162 -0.17 -13.68 -2.76
N PRO A 163 -1.37 -13.53 -3.37
CA PRO A 163 -2.58 -14.20 -2.94
C PRO A 163 -2.39 -15.73 -2.93
N GLN A 164 -2.72 -16.37 -1.81
CA GLN A 164 -2.66 -17.81 -1.62
C GLN A 164 -4.02 -18.33 -1.11
N THR A 165 -4.33 -19.59 -1.36
CA THR A 165 -5.57 -20.21 -0.86
C THR A 165 -5.42 -20.80 0.53
N THR A 166 -4.19 -21.13 0.94
CA THR A 166 -3.90 -21.72 2.24
C THR A 166 -2.87 -20.88 3.00
N PRO A 167 -2.99 -20.78 4.34
CA PRO A 167 -1.94 -20.19 5.16
C PRO A 167 -0.64 -21.00 5.02
N ASP A 168 0.51 -20.33 5.08
CA ASP A 168 1.79 -21.06 5.11
C ASP A 168 1.94 -21.83 6.43
N GLN A 169 2.03 -23.15 6.30
CA GLN A 169 2.02 -24.11 7.39
C GLN A 169 3.43 -24.41 7.93
N ARG A 170 4.51 -23.85 7.38
CA ARG A 170 5.90 -24.22 7.76
C ARG A 170 6.18 -24.06 9.24
N LEU A 171 5.65 -23.01 9.88
CA LEU A 171 5.80 -22.85 11.33
C LEU A 171 4.94 -23.87 12.08
N GLY A 172 3.73 -24.16 11.58
CA GLY A 172 2.85 -25.18 12.14
C GLY A 172 3.49 -26.56 12.10
N GLU A 173 4.04 -26.95 10.94
CA GLU A 173 4.79 -28.17 10.68
C GLU A 173 6.04 -28.24 11.56
N LEU A 174 6.85 -27.17 11.62
CA LEU A 174 8.03 -27.13 12.48
C LEU A 174 7.68 -27.33 13.96
N VAL A 175 6.61 -26.69 14.43
CA VAL A 175 6.15 -26.85 15.82
C VAL A 175 5.61 -28.27 16.05
N THR A 176 4.90 -28.84 15.08
CA THR A 176 4.44 -30.24 15.16
C THR A 176 5.63 -31.20 15.22
N SER A 177 6.62 -31.06 14.32
CA SER A 177 7.85 -31.85 14.37
C SER A 177 8.59 -31.67 15.70
N LEU A 178 8.70 -30.44 16.21
CA LEU A 178 9.33 -30.19 17.51
C LEU A 178 8.58 -30.90 18.65
N SER A 179 7.24 -30.92 18.60
CA SER A 179 6.38 -31.56 19.60
C SER A 179 6.52 -33.08 19.64
N GLU A 180 6.87 -33.70 18.50
CA GLU A 180 7.15 -35.14 18.40
C GLU A 180 8.47 -35.51 19.09
N PHE A 181 9.47 -34.63 19.02
CA PHE A 181 10.78 -34.83 19.64
C PHE A 181 10.91 -34.25 21.05
N THR A 182 9.90 -33.54 21.57
CA THR A 182 9.94 -33.01 22.95
C THR A 182 9.34 -34.00 23.94
N PRO A 183 9.89 -34.08 25.17
CA PRO A 183 9.27 -34.83 26.26
C PRO A 183 7.81 -34.39 26.46
N GLU A 184 6.93 -35.31 26.86
CA GLU A 184 5.48 -35.03 26.99
C GLU A 184 5.18 -33.83 27.89
N GLN A 185 5.99 -33.63 28.93
CA GLN A 185 5.91 -32.52 29.87
C GLN A 185 6.13 -31.14 29.20
N MET A 186 6.84 -31.09 28.08
CA MET A 186 7.13 -29.85 27.34
C MET A 186 6.22 -29.64 26.12
N ARG A 187 5.47 -30.66 25.67
CA ARG A 187 4.55 -30.55 24.53
C ARG A 187 3.57 -29.38 24.65
N PRO A 188 2.95 -29.09 25.82
CA PRO A 188 2.07 -27.93 25.96
C PRO A 188 2.78 -26.59 25.66
N ALA A 189 4.02 -26.44 26.13
CA ALA A 189 4.81 -25.23 25.90
C ALA A 189 5.18 -25.06 24.42
N VAL A 190 5.52 -26.18 23.73
CA VAL A 190 5.78 -26.18 22.29
C VAL A 190 4.51 -25.82 21.50
N ASN A 191 3.36 -26.41 21.87
CA ASN A 191 2.08 -26.09 21.23
C ASN A 191 1.64 -24.63 21.46
N MET A 192 1.97 -24.04 22.62
CA MET A 192 1.75 -22.61 22.88
C MET A 192 2.48 -21.70 21.88
N LEU A 193 3.58 -22.15 21.25
CA LEU A 193 4.27 -21.36 20.23
C LEU A 193 3.34 -21.03 19.04
N LYS A 194 2.42 -21.92 18.67
CA LYS A 194 1.42 -21.66 17.60
C LYS A 194 0.48 -20.51 17.99
N VAL A 195 0.11 -20.43 19.27
CA VAL A 195 -0.80 -19.40 19.81
C VAL A 195 -0.09 -18.08 20.02
N ILE A 196 1.16 -18.11 20.50
CA ILE A 196 1.96 -16.90 20.79
C ILE A 196 2.40 -16.22 19.49
N PHE A 197 2.68 -17.01 18.45
CA PHE A 197 3.17 -16.55 17.16
C PHE A 197 2.20 -16.93 16.03
N PRO A 198 0.95 -16.41 16.04
CA PRO A 198 -0.02 -16.71 15.00
C PRO A 198 0.49 -16.24 13.63
N PRO A 199 0.08 -16.88 12.52
CA PRO A 199 0.49 -16.45 11.18
C PRO A 199 0.22 -14.95 10.97
N LEU A 200 1.18 -14.26 10.34
CA LEU A 200 0.98 -12.86 9.95
C LEU A 200 0.28 -12.82 8.60
N GLY A 201 -0.75 -12.02 8.51
CA GLY A 201 -1.30 -11.71 7.21
C GLY A 201 -2.71 -11.16 7.26
N THR A 202 -3.25 -11.05 6.06
CA THR A 202 -4.64 -10.70 5.82
C THR A 202 -5.31 -11.87 5.15
N LYS A 203 -6.49 -12.23 5.65
CA LYS A 203 -7.38 -13.19 5.02
C LYS A 203 -8.54 -12.42 4.39
N VAL A 204 -8.88 -12.77 3.16
CA VAL A 204 -10.00 -12.22 2.40
C VAL A 204 -10.94 -13.36 2.06
N THR A 205 -12.13 -13.33 2.64
CA THR A 205 -13.24 -14.18 2.21
C THR A 205 -13.99 -13.44 1.12
N SER A 206 -14.25 -14.09 -0.01
CA SER A 206 -14.94 -13.47 -1.15
C SER A 206 -16.29 -14.17 -1.35
N ILE A 207 -17.37 -13.39 -1.43
CA ILE A 207 -18.74 -13.90 -1.50
C ILE A 207 -19.43 -13.25 -2.69
N LEU A 208 -20.00 -14.06 -3.58
CA LEU A 208 -20.90 -13.60 -4.64
C LEU A 208 -22.30 -13.55 -4.06
N GLN A 209 -23.00 -12.43 -4.24
CA GLN A 209 -24.36 -12.25 -3.75
C GLN A 209 -25.19 -11.50 -4.78
N SER A 210 -26.51 -11.64 -4.66
CA SER A 210 -27.49 -10.94 -5.48
C SER A 210 -28.50 -10.23 -4.60
N GLN A 211 -29.14 -9.20 -5.16
CA GLN A 211 -30.26 -8.49 -4.56
C GLN A 211 -31.38 -8.37 -5.61
N GLY A 212 -32.63 -8.49 -5.17
CA GLY A 212 -33.81 -8.42 -6.04
C GLY A 212 -34.33 -9.79 -6.47
N LYS A 213 -35.40 -9.80 -7.26
CA LYS A 213 -35.90 -11.04 -7.87
C LYS A 213 -35.00 -11.38 -9.05
N GLU A 214 -34.84 -12.66 -9.37
CA GLU A 214 -34.13 -13.10 -10.59
C GLU A 214 -32.74 -12.45 -10.80
N TYR A 215 -32.03 -12.14 -9.72
CA TYR A 215 -30.70 -11.53 -9.77
C TYR A 215 -30.65 -10.13 -10.41
N ASP A 216 -31.67 -9.29 -10.12
CA ASP A 216 -31.75 -7.90 -10.58
C ASP A 216 -30.41 -7.15 -10.43
N ARG A 217 -29.75 -7.29 -9.28
CA ARG A 217 -28.47 -6.64 -8.99
C ARG A 217 -27.46 -7.60 -8.39
N LEU A 218 -26.26 -7.66 -8.96
CA LEU A 218 -25.17 -8.49 -8.45
C LEU A 218 -24.22 -7.70 -7.55
N GLY A 219 -23.60 -8.39 -6.61
CA GLY A 219 -22.64 -7.86 -5.67
C GLY A 219 -21.49 -8.83 -5.41
N ILE A 220 -20.29 -8.28 -5.22
CA ILE A 220 -19.14 -9.03 -4.70
C ILE A 220 -18.80 -8.47 -3.33
N THR A 221 -18.97 -9.30 -2.30
CA THR A 221 -18.62 -8.97 -0.92
C THR A 221 -17.24 -9.50 -0.58
N PHE A 222 -16.43 -8.66 0.04
CA PHE A 222 -15.17 -9.05 0.65
C PHE A 222 -15.25 -8.88 2.16
N GLU A 223 -14.91 -9.94 2.89
CA GLU A 223 -14.63 -9.88 4.31
C GLU A 223 -13.11 -9.90 4.51
N ILE A 224 -12.56 -8.79 4.99
CA ILE A 224 -11.12 -8.62 5.20
C ILE A 224 -10.82 -8.75 6.69
N THR A 225 -10.18 -9.85 7.06
CA THR A 225 -9.78 -10.17 8.44
C THR A 225 -8.26 -10.16 8.58
N ASN A 226 -7.77 -9.68 9.72
CA ASN A 226 -6.37 -9.89 10.06
C ASN A 226 -6.24 -11.29 10.67
N ILE A 227 -5.33 -12.11 10.16
CA ILE A 227 -5.12 -13.49 10.63
C ILE A 227 -4.73 -13.51 12.12
N GLU A 228 -4.07 -12.47 12.60
CA GLU A 228 -3.73 -12.33 14.02
C GLU A 228 -4.92 -11.95 14.92
N GLY A 229 -6.09 -11.65 14.35
CA GLY A 229 -7.27 -11.19 15.09
C GLY A 229 -7.15 -9.80 15.71
N ARG A 230 -6.14 -9.01 15.32
CA ARG A 230 -5.86 -7.69 15.93
C ARG A 230 -6.71 -6.54 15.41
N LEU A 231 -7.21 -6.67 14.19
CA LEU A 231 -8.04 -5.66 13.55
C LEU A 231 -9.44 -6.24 13.37
N SER A 232 -10.46 -5.42 13.56
CA SER A 232 -11.83 -5.81 13.28
C SER A 232 -11.96 -6.23 11.82
N SER A 233 -12.80 -7.25 11.58
CA SER A 233 -13.20 -7.59 10.22
C SER A 233 -13.85 -6.38 9.57
N LYS A 234 -13.61 -6.21 8.27
CA LYS A 234 -14.35 -5.25 7.46
C LYS A 234 -15.03 -6.01 6.35
N LEU A 235 -16.34 -5.87 6.30
CA LEU A 235 -17.16 -6.39 5.24
C LEU A 235 -17.53 -5.22 4.32
N TYR A 236 -17.36 -5.42 3.01
CA TYR A 236 -17.75 -4.42 2.02
C TYR A 236 -18.23 -5.11 0.77
N THR A 237 -19.34 -4.61 0.22
CA THR A 237 -19.89 -5.10 -1.04
C THR A 237 -19.68 -4.08 -2.14
N VAL A 238 -19.07 -4.53 -3.23
CA VAL A 238 -19.05 -3.82 -4.50
C VAL A 238 -20.25 -4.27 -5.32
N TRP A 239 -21.23 -3.38 -5.47
CA TRP A 239 -22.45 -3.63 -6.21
C TRP A 239 -22.31 -3.23 -7.68
N GLU A 240 -23.00 -3.94 -8.55
CA GLU A 240 -23.22 -3.54 -9.94
C GLU A 240 -23.94 -2.19 -10.02
N SER A 241 -23.63 -1.39 -11.04
CA SER A 241 -24.37 -0.17 -11.36
C SER A 241 -25.79 -0.54 -11.80
N VAL A 242 -26.78 0.28 -11.44
CA VAL A 242 -28.21 0.03 -11.74
C VAL A 242 -28.58 0.46 -13.18
N GLU A 243 -27.57 0.73 -14.03
CA GLU A 243 -27.80 1.01 -15.44
C GLU A 243 -28.46 -0.18 -16.13
N ALA A 244 -29.37 0.08 -17.08
CA ALA A 244 -30.21 -0.92 -17.73
C ALA A 244 -29.39 -2.16 -18.12
N VAL A 245 -29.57 -3.23 -17.34
CA VAL A 245 -28.81 -4.46 -17.48
C VAL A 245 -29.31 -5.12 -18.77
N PRO A 246 -28.48 -5.26 -19.81
CA PRO A 246 -28.86 -6.07 -20.97
C PRO A 246 -29.09 -7.51 -20.51
N GLU A 247 -29.81 -8.34 -21.27
CA GLU A 247 -29.93 -9.79 -21.03
C GLU A 247 -28.56 -10.50 -21.17
N GLU A 248 -27.63 -10.20 -20.27
CA GLU A 248 -26.30 -10.80 -20.14
C GLU A 248 -26.35 -11.95 -19.14
N ALA A 249 -25.65 -13.05 -19.43
CA ALA A 249 -25.52 -14.17 -18.50
C ALA A 249 -24.86 -13.73 -17.17
N LEU A 250 -25.28 -14.30 -16.03
CA LEU A 250 -24.78 -13.89 -14.70
C LEU A 250 -23.25 -13.95 -14.61
N LYS A 251 -22.66 -14.98 -15.22
CA LYS A 251 -21.21 -15.16 -15.30
C LYS A 251 -20.49 -13.94 -15.88
N ASP A 252 -21.03 -13.35 -16.94
CA ASP A 252 -20.38 -12.23 -17.62
C ASP A 252 -20.59 -10.91 -16.86
N ARG A 253 -21.77 -10.73 -16.24
CA ARG A 253 -22.02 -9.64 -15.29
C ARG A 253 -21.05 -9.67 -14.11
N TYR A 254 -20.83 -10.82 -13.47
CA TYR A 254 -19.83 -10.96 -12.40
C TYR A 254 -18.40 -10.70 -12.89
N ARG A 255 -18.03 -11.12 -14.11
CA ARG A 255 -16.71 -10.85 -14.69
C ARG A 255 -16.46 -9.36 -14.94
N LYS A 256 -17.50 -8.62 -15.34
CA LYS A 256 -17.49 -7.16 -15.50
C LYS A 256 -17.33 -6.47 -14.14
N LEU A 257 -18.14 -6.86 -13.16
CA LEU A 257 -18.07 -6.35 -11.78
C LEU A 257 -16.72 -6.64 -11.10
N LEU A 258 -16.09 -7.76 -11.44
CA LEU A 258 -14.82 -8.19 -10.86
C LEU A 258 -13.70 -7.14 -11.02
N GLY A 259 -13.69 -6.36 -12.10
CA GLY A 259 -12.70 -5.29 -12.30
C GLY A 259 -12.72 -4.27 -11.15
N SER A 260 -13.88 -3.63 -10.96
CA SER A 260 -14.10 -2.65 -9.89
C SER A 260 -13.92 -3.27 -8.50
N ALA A 261 -14.40 -4.50 -8.29
CA ALA A 261 -14.31 -5.20 -7.02
C ALA A 261 -12.85 -5.48 -6.61
N ILE A 262 -12.03 -5.97 -7.53
CA ILE A 262 -10.62 -6.28 -7.28
C ILE A 262 -9.78 -5.00 -7.15
N ARG A 263 -10.09 -3.96 -7.92
CA ARG A 263 -9.47 -2.64 -7.76
C ARG A 263 -9.70 -2.08 -6.36
N TRP A 264 -10.94 -2.12 -5.89
CA TRP A 264 -11.31 -1.71 -4.54
C TRP A 264 -10.52 -2.50 -3.49
N LEU A 265 -10.50 -3.83 -3.61
CA LEU A 265 -9.79 -4.70 -2.68
C LEU A 265 -8.30 -4.39 -2.62
N ALA A 266 -7.65 -4.17 -3.76
CA ALA A 266 -6.23 -3.81 -3.83
C ALA A 266 -5.92 -2.49 -3.11
N LEU A 267 -6.78 -1.47 -3.27
CA LEU A 267 -6.65 -0.19 -2.58
C LEU A 267 -6.85 -0.34 -1.07
N GLU A 268 -7.89 -1.07 -0.64
CA GLU A 268 -8.19 -1.31 0.77
C GLU A 268 -7.05 -2.06 1.48
N LEU A 269 -6.53 -3.13 0.87
CA LEU A 269 -5.40 -3.89 1.41
C LEU A 269 -4.16 -3.01 1.58
N SER A 270 -3.84 -2.20 0.56
CA SER A 270 -2.70 -1.30 0.58
C SER A 270 -2.87 -0.20 1.64
N ARG A 271 -4.07 0.35 1.78
CA ARG A 271 -4.39 1.35 2.81
C ARG A 271 -4.24 0.80 4.21
N ARG A 272 -4.78 -0.40 4.46
CA ARG A 272 -4.62 -1.09 5.75
C ARG A 272 -3.16 -1.34 6.09
N GLU A 273 -2.35 -1.77 5.12
CA GLU A 273 -0.91 -1.95 5.30
C GLU A 273 -0.23 -0.63 5.70
N MET A 274 -0.50 0.47 4.99
CA MET A 274 0.07 1.78 5.30
C MET A 274 -0.34 2.30 6.68
N VAL A 275 -1.62 2.16 7.05
CA VAL A 275 -2.14 2.58 8.36
C VAL A 275 -1.58 1.72 9.49
N ALA A 276 -1.41 0.41 9.28
CA ALA A 276 -0.82 -0.49 10.26
C ALA A 276 0.70 -0.30 10.41
N ALA A 277 1.36 0.20 9.36
CA ALA A 277 2.80 0.44 9.36
C ALA A 277 3.21 1.78 10.01
N VAL A 278 2.25 2.63 10.38
CA VAL A 278 2.52 3.84 11.14
C VAL A 278 3.27 3.47 12.44
N PRO A 279 4.49 3.97 12.68
CA PRO A 279 5.27 3.54 13.84
C PRO A 279 4.54 3.83 15.15
N TRP A 280 4.60 2.91 16.11
CA TRP A 280 3.86 3.02 17.37
C TRP A 280 4.22 4.25 18.21
N TYR A 281 5.40 4.83 18.00
CA TYR A 281 5.84 6.06 18.68
C TYR A 281 5.34 7.35 18.00
N TYR A 282 4.66 7.26 16.85
CA TYR A 282 3.82 8.35 16.34
C TYR A 282 2.57 8.38 17.21
N LEU A 283 2.53 9.34 18.14
CA LEU A 283 1.43 9.52 19.09
C LEU A 283 0.70 10.84 18.85
N GLY A 284 -0.59 10.86 19.19
CA GLY A 284 -1.48 12.03 19.08
C GLY A 284 -1.46 12.67 17.69
N ARG A 285 -1.38 14.01 17.65
CA ARG A 285 -1.48 14.79 16.41
C ARG A 285 -0.51 14.39 15.31
N LYS A 286 0.70 13.89 15.65
CA LYS A 286 1.65 13.43 14.61
C LYS A 286 1.13 12.20 13.87
N ARG A 287 0.49 11.30 14.59
CA ARG A 287 -0.16 10.12 14.01
C ARG A 287 -1.35 10.53 13.15
N ASP A 288 -2.20 11.40 13.67
CA ASP A 288 -3.40 11.86 12.98
C ASP A 288 -3.05 12.57 11.67
N ARG A 289 -2.06 13.46 11.69
CA ARG A 289 -1.55 14.13 10.48
C ARG A 289 -1.02 13.14 9.44
N TYR A 290 -0.28 12.12 9.86
CA TYR A 290 0.22 11.14 8.90
C TYR A 290 -0.90 10.25 8.36
N GLN A 291 -1.85 9.84 9.21
CA GLN A 291 -3.04 9.13 8.76
C GLN A 291 -3.86 9.98 7.79
N ALA A 292 -4.02 11.28 8.05
CA ALA A 292 -4.67 12.21 7.13
C ALA A 292 -3.99 12.21 5.75
N LYS A 293 -2.65 12.20 5.70
CA LYS A 293 -1.90 12.08 4.42
C LYS A 293 -2.20 10.78 3.68
N ILE A 294 -2.29 9.66 4.40
CA ILE A 294 -2.66 8.35 3.82
C ILE A 294 -4.06 8.43 3.23
N TYR A 295 -5.05 8.91 3.99
CA TYR A 295 -6.42 9.04 3.53
C TYR A 295 -6.53 9.99 2.32
N ASN A 296 -5.88 11.14 2.35
CA ASN A 296 -5.84 12.06 1.21
C ASN A 296 -5.25 11.39 -0.05
N PHE A 297 -4.18 10.62 0.11
CA PHE A 297 -3.57 9.88 -0.99
C PHE A 297 -4.52 8.82 -1.58
N PHE A 298 -5.19 8.02 -0.75
CA PHE A 298 -6.17 7.04 -1.23
C PHE A 298 -7.42 7.70 -1.81
N GLY A 299 -7.83 8.85 -1.30
CA GLY A 299 -8.87 9.69 -1.90
C GLY A 299 -8.56 10.06 -3.34
N VAL A 300 -7.34 10.56 -3.60
CA VAL A 300 -6.88 10.85 -4.98
C VAL A 300 -6.76 9.57 -5.82
N LEU A 301 -6.28 8.45 -5.28
CA LEU A 301 -6.23 7.18 -6.01
C LEU A 301 -7.63 6.68 -6.42
N ASN A 302 -8.60 6.80 -5.52
CA ASN A 302 -9.99 6.47 -5.80
C ASN A 302 -10.54 7.39 -6.90
N LEU A 303 -10.33 8.71 -6.81
CA LEU A 303 -10.72 9.66 -7.85
C LEU A 303 -10.14 9.26 -9.22
N THR A 304 -8.85 8.94 -9.31
CA THR A 304 -8.24 8.49 -10.58
C THR A 304 -8.80 7.16 -11.08
N SER A 305 -9.32 6.32 -10.20
CA SER A 305 -9.93 5.05 -10.57
C SER A 305 -11.37 5.24 -11.07
N ALA A 306 -12.07 6.28 -10.62
CA ALA A 306 -13.47 6.55 -10.97
C ALA A 306 -13.71 6.69 -12.49
N ALA A 307 -12.78 7.30 -13.22
CA ALA A 307 -12.87 7.45 -14.67
C ALA A 307 -12.98 6.11 -15.43
N THR A 308 -12.44 5.02 -14.88
CA THR A 308 -12.44 3.69 -15.53
C THR A 308 -13.31 2.66 -14.82
N GLN A 309 -13.61 2.86 -13.54
CA GLN A 309 -14.29 1.89 -12.69
C GLN A 309 -15.69 2.34 -12.24
N GLY A 310 -16.08 3.59 -12.55
CA GLY A 310 -17.42 4.12 -12.33
C GLY A 310 -17.66 4.81 -10.99
N LYS A 311 -18.95 5.07 -10.72
CA LYS A 311 -19.47 5.94 -9.64
C LYS A 311 -18.93 5.62 -8.24
N LEU A 312 -18.83 4.34 -7.89
CA LEU A 312 -18.37 3.86 -6.58
C LEU A 312 -17.08 4.55 -6.11
N PHE A 313 -16.15 4.78 -7.02
CA PHE A 313 -14.85 5.33 -6.68
C PHE A 313 -14.88 6.84 -6.42
N TYR A 314 -15.90 7.58 -6.88
CA TYR A 314 -16.12 8.95 -6.42
C TYR A 314 -16.58 8.97 -4.96
N GLU A 315 -17.49 8.07 -4.58
CA GLU A 315 -18.01 7.95 -3.21
C GLU A 315 -16.88 7.58 -2.24
N LEU A 316 -16.05 6.60 -2.60
CA LEU A 316 -14.87 6.22 -1.81
C LEU A 316 -13.82 7.33 -1.73
N ALA A 317 -13.65 8.12 -2.80
CA ALA A 317 -12.77 9.28 -2.77
C ALA A 317 -13.27 10.32 -1.78
N ILE A 318 -14.57 10.62 -1.80
CA ILE A 318 -15.23 11.55 -0.87
C ILE A 318 -15.04 11.08 0.57
N GLU A 319 -15.32 9.81 0.88
CA GLU A 319 -15.17 9.23 2.22
C GLU A 319 -13.73 9.40 2.75
N ASP A 320 -12.74 9.05 1.92
CA ASP A 320 -11.33 9.14 2.31
C ASP A 320 -10.88 10.59 2.52
N LEU A 321 -11.30 11.51 1.65
CA LEU A 321 -10.93 12.92 1.78
C LEU A 321 -11.60 13.57 2.99
N GLN A 322 -12.85 13.21 3.29
CA GLN A 322 -13.52 13.63 4.52
C GLN A 322 -12.81 13.10 5.77
N GLN A 323 -12.38 11.83 5.76
CA GLN A 323 -11.61 11.27 6.87
C GLN A 323 -10.26 11.98 7.05
N ALA A 324 -9.60 12.39 5.95
CA ALA A 324 -8.38 13.19 6.02
C ALA A 324 -8.63 14.57 6.66
N ILE A 325 -9.74 15.23 6.31
CA ILE A 325 -10.16 16.51 6.91
C ILE A 325 -10.42 16.37 8.41
N VAL A 326 -11.13 15.31 8.83
CA VAL A 326 -11.41 15.06 10.25
C VAL A 326 -10.13 14.91 11.06
N LEU A 327 -9.13 14.23 10.50
CA LEU A 327 -7.84 13.99 11.16
C LEU A 327 -6.90 15.20 11.13
N TYR A 328 -6.98 16.04 10.11
CA TYR A 328 -6.14 17.24 9.98
C TYR A 328 -6.88 18.41 9.30
N PRO A 329 -7.74 19.14 10.03
CA PRO A 329 -8.64 20.15 9.45
C PRO A 329 -7.95 21.45 9.01
N GLU A 330 -6.71 21.71 9.42
CA GLU A 330 -5.95 22.90 8.98
C GLU A 330 -5.24 22.66 7.63
N TRP A 331 -5.29 21.44 7.08
CA TRP A 331 -4.58 21.11 5.85
C TRP A 331 -5.46 21.36 4.63
N PHE A 332 -5.06 22.31 3.78
CA PHE A 332 -5.85 22.71 2.61
C PHE A 332 -6.08 21.59 1.58
N GLN A 333 -5.11 20.68 1.40
CA GLN A 333 -5.05 19.79 0.24
C GLN A 333 -6.21 18.77 0.19
N PRO A 334 -6.66 18.16 1.31
CA PRO A 334 -7.89 17.38 1.34
C PRO A 334 -9.13 18.14 0.88
N TYR A 335 -9.26 19.43 1.23
CA TYR A 335 -10.38 20.26 0.80
C TYR A 335 -10.34 20.52 -0.71
N GLU A 336 -9.17 20.85 -1.25
CA GLU A 336 -8.98 21.02 -2.69
C GLU A 336 -9.30 19.73 -3.46
N ASN A 337 -8.75 18.59 -3.03
CA ASN A 337 -9.00 17.30 -3.67
C ASN A 337 -10.48 16.88 -3.54
N LEU A 338 -11.15 17.21 -2.44
CA LEU A 338 -12.58 16.94 -2.27
C LEU A 338 -13.42 17.84 -3.20
N ALA A 339 -13.01 19.08 -3.38
CA ALA A 339 -13.63 20.00 -4.33
C ALA A 339 -13.49 19.51 -5.78
N ASP A 340 -12.28 19.11 -6.18
CA ASP A 340 -12.00 18.46 -7.48
C ASP A 340 -12.91 17.23 -7.66
N THR A 341 -13.00 16.39 -6.63
CA THR A 341 -13.82 15.16 -6.65
C THR A 341 -15.29 15.48 -6.86
N TYR A 342 -15.85 16.42 -6.12
CA TYR A 342 -17.24 16.85 -6.30
C TYR A 342 -17.48 17.48 -7.67
N SER A 343 -16.57 18.34 -8.14
CA SER A 343 -16.74 18.99 -9.45
C SER A 343 -16.73 17.97 -10.59
N ILE A 344 -15.77 17.04 -10.57
CA ILE A 344 -15.66 15.98 -11.59
C ILE A 344 -16.87 15.04 -11.49
N PHE A 345 -17.26 14.62 -10.29
CA PHE A 345 -18.40 13.72 -10.10
C PHE A 345 -19.72 14.37 -10.54
N GLY A 346 -19.91 15.66 -10.24
CA GLY A 346 -21.08 16.42 -10.66
C GLY A 346 -21.27 16.42 -12.18
N ARG A 347 -20.19 16.45 -12.95
CA ARG A 347 -20.23 16.41 -14.43
C ARG A 347 -20.71 15.07 -14.99
N THR A 348 -20.63 14.00 -14.21
CA THR A 348 -21.19 12.70 -14.62
C THR A 348 -22.66 12.56 -14.25
N GLN A 349 -23.25 13.55 -13.58
CA GLN A 349 -24.66 13.57 -13.21
C GLN A 349 -25.46 14.52 -14.09
N ILE A 350 -26.78 14.42 -14.03
CA ILE A 350 -27.72 15.21 -14.84
C ILE A 350 -28.46 16.22 -13.94
N ASP A 351 -28.81 17.38 -14.52
CA ASP A 351 -29.66 18.41 -13.92
C ASP A 351 -29.27 18.85 -12.49
N LYS A 352 -30.17 18.61 -11.53
CA LYS A 352 -30.09 19.11 -10.14
C LYS A 352 -28.95 18.50 -9.36
N GLU A 353 -28.59 17.24 -9.64
CA GLU A 353 -27.50 16.57 -8.94
C GLU A 353 -26.15 17.20 -9.32
N CYS A 354 -25.95 17.50 -10.60
CA CYS A 354 -24.77 18.23 -11.07
C CYS A 354 -24.62 19.55 -10.31
N LEU A 355 -25.69 20.37 -10.25
CA LEU A 355 -25.67 21.64 -9.53
C LEU A 355 -25.33 21.47 -8.04
N ASN A 356 -25.91 20.47 -7.36
CA ASN A 356 -25.63 20.20 -5.95
C ASN A 356 -24.15 19.85 -5.73
N TYR A 357 -23.58 19.02 -6.59
CA TYR A 357 -22.16 18.68 -6.53
C TYR A 357 -21.26 19.88 -6.81
N GLN A 358 -21.57 20.73 -7.79
CA GLN A 358 -20.78 21.94 -8.03
C GLN A 358 -20.84 22.92 -6.84
N ARG A 359 -22.00 23.04 -6.17
CA ARG A 359 -22.11 23.84 -4.93
C ARG A 359 -21.26 23.27 -3.79
N GLN A 360 -21.22 21.94 -3.65
CA GLN A 360 -20.32 21.30 -2.68
C GLN A 360 -18.85 21.55 -3.05
N ALA A 361 -18.50 21.50 -4.33
CA ALA A 361 -17.14 21.81 -4.79
C ALA A 361 -16.74 23.25 -4.43
N LEU A 362 -17.58 24.24 -4.73
CA LEU A 362 -17.34 25.65 -4.37
C LEU A 362 -17.10 25.81 -2.87
N LEU A 363 -17.96 25.21 -2.03
CA LEU A 363 -17.79 25.26 -0.57
C LEU A 363 -16.45 24.68 -0.10
N GLN A 364 -15.99 23.56 -0.70
CA GLN A 364 -14.71 22.98 -0.33
C GLN A 364 -13.53 23.78 -0.88
N TYR A 365 -13.64 24.40 -2.06
CA TYR A 365 -12.60 25.30 -2.56
C TYR A 365 -12.43 26.53 -1.66
N ASP A 366 -13.52 27.14 -1.17
CA ASP A 366 -13.42 28.26 -0.23
C ASP A 366 -12.70 27.86 1.07
N ARG A 367 -12.99 26.65 1.59
CA ARG A 367 -12.27 26.09 2.75
C ARG A 367 -10.80 25.84 2.44
N ALA A 368 -10.49 25.33 1.25
CA ALA A 368 -9.11 25.13 0.80
C ALA A 368 -8.36 26.46 0.72
N LEU A 369 -8.96 27.51 0.14
CA LEU A 369 -8.38 28.85 0.07
C LEU A 369 -8.13 29.45 1.44
N HIS A 370 -9.05 29.25 2.38
CA HIS A 370 -8.89 29.72 3.76
C HIS A 370 -7.71 29.04 4.49
N ALA A 371 -7.54 27.72 4.29
CA ALA A 371 -6.47 26.95 4.90
C ALA A 371 -5.12 27.06 4.17
N CYS A 372 -5.09 27.55 2.93
CA CYS A 372 -3.88 27.64 2.12
C CYS A 372 -3.10 28.92 2.42
N LEU A 373 -1.80 28.79 2.70
CA LEU A 373 -0.90 29.93 2.91
C LEU A 373 -0.04 30.26 1.67
N ASP A 374 0.16 29.31 0.78
CA ASP A 374 1.01 29.47 -0.40
C ASP A 374 0.23 30.15 -1.55
N GLU A 375 0.67 31.34 -1.94
CA GLU A 375 0.02 32.12 -3.00
C GLU A 375 0.01 31.41 -4.36
N SER A 376 1.05 30.66 -4.71
CA SER A 376 1.08 29.89 -5.96
C SER A 376 0.00 28.82 -5.96
N VAL A 377 -0.18 28.14 -4.83
CA VAL A 377 -1.22 27.13 -4.67
C VAL A 377 -2.61 27.76 -4.64
N LYS A 378 -2.80 28.91 -3.98
CA LYS A 378 -4.08 29.64 -4.00
C LYS A 378 -4.53 29.95 -5.42
N ARG A 379 -3.62 30.40 -6.30
CA ARG A 379 -3.97 30.68 -7.70
C ARG A 379 -4.54 29.44 -8.40
N ARG A 380 -3.96 28.25 -8.17
CA ARG A 380 -4.49 26.99 -8.70
C ARG A 380 -5.88 26.67 -8.15
N ILE A 381 -6.08 26.83 -6.84
CA ILE A 381 -7.36 26.56 -6.18
C ILE A 381 -8.45 27.51 -6.71
N ILE A 382 -8.12 28.80 -6.92
CA ILE A 382 -9.05 29.78 -7.50
C ILE A 382 -9.50 29.35 -8.91
N ILE A 383 -8.60 28.84 -9.76
CA ILE A 383 -9.02 28.33 -11.07
C ILE A 383 -9.99 27.15 -10.92
N GLY A 384 -9.70 26.20 -10.02
CA GLY A 384 -10.62 25.09 -9.74
C GLY A 384 -12.01 25.57 -9.29
N LYS A 385 -12.04 26.55 -8.37
CA LYS A 385 -13.27 27.21 -7.92
C LYS A 385 -14.01 27.86 -9.09
N ALA A 386 -13.32 28.65 -9.90
CA ALA A 386 -13.89 29.33 -11.05
C ALA A 386 -14.43 28.34 -12.08
N MET A 387 -13.76 27.19 -12.31
CA MET A 387 -14.25 26.12 -13.18
C MET A 387 -15.55 25.52 -12.65
N ALA A 388 -15.63 25.22 -11.35
CA ALA A 388 -16.87 24.74 -10.73
C ALA A 388 -18.00 25.78 -10.83
N GLY A 389 -17.67 27.07 -10.67
CA GLY A 389 -18.61 28.20 -10.83
C GLY A 389 -19.24 28.23 -12.22
N LEU A 390 -18.43 28.08 -13.28
CA LEU A 390 -18.93 28.01 -14.66
C LEU A 390 -19.91 26.83 -14.87
N MET A 391 -19.65 25.70 -14.21
CA MET A 391 -20.48 24.50 -14.35
C MET A 391 -21.82 24.57 -13.60
N THR A 392 -22.06 25.61 -12.79
CA THR A 392 -23.34 25.77 -12.08
C THR A 392 -24.49 26.23 -12.97
N GLY A 393 -24.19 26.95 -14.06
CA GLY A 393 -25.20 27.67 -14.85
C GLY A 393 -25.83 28.88 -14.14
N ASP A 394 -25.42 29.20 -12.91
CA ASP A 394 -25.87 30.38 -12.18
C ASP A 394 -25.11 31.61 -12.67
N VAL A 395 -25.84 32.59 -13.21
CA VAL A 395 -25.27 33.81 -13.79
C VAL A 395 -24.38 34.55 -12.78
N ASN A 396 -24.74 34.59 -11.50
CA ASN A 396 -23.95 35.30 -10.50
C ASN A 396 -22.62 34.60 -10.23
N LEU A 397 -22.63 33.27 -10.12
CA LEU A 397 -21.42 32.48 -9.90
C LEU A 397 -20.51 32.48 -11.13
N ILE A 398 -21.08 32.52 -12.34
CA ILE A 398 -20.33 32.71 -13.59
C ILE A 398 -19.61 34.07 -13.58
N GLN A 399 -20.32 35.15 -13.21
CA GLN A 399 -19.70 36.48 -13.15
C GLN A 399 -18.62 36.57 -12.05
N GLU A 400 -18.84 35.94 -10.90
CA GLU A 400 -17.81 35.82 -9.84
C GLU A 400 -16.57 35.08 -10.37
N ALA A 401 -16.77 33.94 -11.05
CA ALA A 401 -15.67 33.18 -11.65
C ALA A 401 -14.86 34.00 -12.66
N ILE A 402 -15.53 34.78 -13.53
CA ILE A 402 -14.86 35.68 -14.49
C ILE A 402 -14.04 36.75 -13.75
N ALA A 403 -14.65 37.41 -12.75
CA ALA A 403 -13.98 38.45 -11.98
C ALA A 403 -12.76 37.91 -11.19
N GLU A 404 -12.84 36.68 -10.67
CA GLU A 404 -11.71 36.02 -10.00
C GLU A 404 -10.55 35.75 -10.97
N ILE A 405 -10.83 35.24 -12.18
CA ILE A 405 -9.79 35.02 -13.19
C ILE A 405 -9.18 36.35 -13.67
N ASP A 406 -9.98 37.39 -13.88
CA ASP A 406 -9.47 38.71 -14.26
C ASP A 406 -8.57 39.31 -13.17
N LYS A 407 -8.94 39.11 -11.90
CA LYS A 407 -8.12 39.51 -10.76
C LYS A 407 -6.80 38.74 -10.71
N LEU A 408 -6.82 37.43 -10.97
CA LEU A 408 -5.62 36.60 -11.03
C LEU A 408 -4.63 37.06 -12.10
N LYS A 409 -5.12 37.54 -13.24
CA LYS A 409 -4.30 38.03 -14.35
C LYS A 409 -3.66 39.38 -14.08
N LYS A 410 -4.21 40.16 -13.16
CA LYS A 410 -3.67 41.48 -12.82
C LYS A 410 -2.26 41.34 -12.24
N ASN A 411 -1.28 41.94 -12.90
CA ASN A 411 0.15 41.90 -12.54
C ASN A 411 0.80 40.50 -12.64
N TRP A 412 0.21 39.57 -13.38
CA TRP A 412 0.80 38.27 -13.66
C TRP A 412 1.40 38.25 -15.07
N ASP A 413 2.70 37.93 -15.16
CA ASP A 413 3.34 37.63 -16.45
C ASP A 413 3.12 36.16 -16.79
N GLU A 414 2.13 35.90 -17.64
CA GLU A 414 1.77 34.57 -18.11
C GLU A 414 2.90 33.84 -18.84
N THR A 415 3.84 34.57 -19.43
CA THR A 415 4.97 33.99 -20.17
C THR A 415 6.06 33.44 -19.25
N SER A 416 6.06 33.87 -17.99
CA SER A 416 7.00 33.44 -16.95
C SER A 416 6.50 32.24 -16.14
N GLU A 417 5.23 31.85 -16.29
CA GLU A 417 4.65 30.75 -15.52
C GLU A 417 5.18 29.40 -16.02
N LEU A 418 5.77 28.65 -15.09
CA LEU A 418 6.36 27.34 -15.35
C LEU A 418 5.47 26.21 -14.84
N ASN A 419 4.43 26.52 -14.06
CA ASN A 419 3.51 25.52 -13.55
C ASN A 419 2.56 25.04 -14.68
N THR A 420 2.96 23.96 -15.34
CA THR A 420 2.20 23.27 -16.38
C THR A 420 0.75 23.01 -15.99
N ARG A 421 0.50 22.54 -14.76
CA ARG A 421 -0.86 22.20 -14.30
C ARG A 421 -1.73 23.44 -14.12
N PHE A 422 -1.15 24.54 -13.64
CA PHE A 422 -1.85 25.81 -13.56
C PHE A 422 -2.28 26.32 -14.95
N LEU A 423 -1.35 26.33 -15.90
CA LEU A 423 -1.62 26.74 -17.28
C LEU A 423 -2.66 25.84 -17.95
N TYR A 424 -2.58 24.53 -17.72
CA TYR A 424 -3.54 23.55 -18.25
C TYR A 424 -4.95 23.79 -17.70
N ASN A 425 -5.08 23.97 -16.39
CA ASN A 425 -6.37 24.26 -15.77
C ASN A 425 -6.94 25.62 -16.24
N LEU A 426 -6.08 26.62 -16.48
CA LEU A 426 -6.50 27.90 -17.03
C LEU A 426 -7.02 27.75 -18.47
N ALA A 427 -6.36 26.92 -19.28
CA ALA A 427 -6.83 26.58 -20.62
C ALA A 427 -8.20 25.88 -20.57
N ALA A 428 -8.37 24.92 -19.67
CA ALA A 428 -9.64 24.23 -19.43
C ALA A 428 -10.74 25.22 -19.02
N TRP A 429 -10.46 26.15 -18.10
CA TRP A 429 -11.42 27.18 -17.71
C TRP A 429 -11.89 28.03 -18.91
N TYR A 430 -10.98 28.52 -19.73
CA TYR A 430 -11.33 29.31 -20.92
C TYR A 430 -12.08 28.48 -21.97
N ALA A 431 -11.73 27.20 -22.14
CA ALA A 431 -12.45 26.29 -23.05
C ALA A 431 -13.90 26.06 -22.58
N ILE A 432 -14.11 25.87 -21.28
CA ILE A 432 -15.46 25.77 -20.68
C ILE A 432 -16.22 27.09 -20.88
N ALA A 433 -15.59 28.23 -20.56
CA ALA A 433 -16.19 29.56 -20.70
C ALA A 433 -16.64 29.84 -22.15
N HIS A 434 -15.85 29.42 -23.13
CA HIS A 434 -16.21 29.49 -24.55
C HIS A 434 -17.42 28.60 -24.86
N ARG A 435 -17.37 27.31 -24.45
CA ARG A 435 -18.43 26.33 -24.71
C ARG A 435 -19.79 26.76 -24.19
N ILE A 436 -19.84 27.38 -23.00
CA ILE A 436 -21.10 27.83 -22.39
C ILE A 436 -21.46 29.28 -22.75
N ASN A 437 -20.69 29.93 -23.62
CA ASN A 437 -20.86 31.33 -24.00
C ASN A 437 -20.94 32.29 -22.79
N ALA A 438 -19.97 32.19 -21.87
CA ALA A 438 -19.95 32.94 -20.61
C ALA A 438 -19.72 34.47 -20.76
N GLY A 439 -19.68 35.00 -21.98
CA GLY A 439 -19.44 36.44 -22.24
C GLY A 439 -17.98 36.86 -22.33
N VAL A 440 -17.03 35.91 -22.31
CA VAL A 440 -15.59 36.18 -22.48
C VAL A 440 -15.23 36.13 -23.96
N ILE A 441 -15.18 37.30 -24.62
CA ILE A 441 -15.02 37.43 -26.08
C ILE A 441 -13.79 36.68 -26.62
N THR A 442 -12.68 36.68 -25.88
CA THR A 442 -11.41 36.06 -26.28
C THR A 442 -11.20 34.65 -25.69
N ALA A 443 -12.25 34.01 -25.19
CA ALA A 443 -12.11 32.72 -24.48
C ALA A 443 -11.47 31.64 -25.35
N LEU A 444 -11.90 31.47 -26.60
CA LEU A 444 -11.35 30.45 -27.50
C LEU A 444 -9.84 30.64 -27.76
N SER A 445 -9.42 31.88 -28.06
CA SER A 445 -8.01 32.17 -28.34
C SER A 445 -7.14 32.03 -27.10
N LEU A 446 -7.64 32.46 -25.93
CA LEU A 446 -6.94 32.30 -24.65
C LEU A 446 -6.84 30.83 -24.24
N ALA A 447 -7.90 30.03 -24.44
CA ALA A 447 -7.89 28.60 -24.16
C ALA A 447 -6.80 27.90 -24.98
N ARG A 448 -6.74 28.14 -26.30
CA ARG A 448 -5.71 27.60 -27.19
C ARG A 448 -4.31 28.07 -26.77
N ARG A 449 -4.13 29.36 -26.46
CA ARG A 449 -2.84 29.91 -26.01
C ARG A 449 -2.34 29.22 -24.75
N TYR A 450 -3.15 29.14 -23.69
CA TYR A 450 -2.71 28.53 -22.45
C TYR A 450 -2.53 27.02 -22.56
N LEU A 451 -3.28 26.34 -23.45
CA LEU A 451 -3.04 24.93 -23.76
C LEU A 451 -1.66 24.73 -24.39
N VAL A 452 -1.29 25.56 -25.39
CA VAL A 452 0.05 25.55 -25.98
C VAL A 452 1.10 25.82 -24.91
N TYR A 453 0.87 26.81 -24.04
CA TYR A 453 1.83 27.14 -22.97
C TYR A 453 2.02 25.93 -22.05
N ALA A 454 0.94 25.29 -21.59
CA ALA A 454 1.01 24.11 -20.74
C ALA A 454 1.76 22.95 -21.41
N LEU A 455 1.42 22.63 -22.67
CA LEU A 455 2.01 21.51 -23.39
C LEU A 455 3.49 21.74 -23.72
N VAL A 456 3.90 22.99 -24.00
CA VAL A 456 5.32 23.35 -24.19
C VAL A 456 6.10 23.17 -22.89
N ARG A 457 5.52 23.54 -21.73
CA ARG A 457 6.17 23.41 -20.42
C ARG A 457 6.22 21.96 -19.91
N ASP A 458 5.39 21.07 -20.45
CA ASP A 458 5.34 19.65 -20.06
C ASP A 458 6.51 18.83 -20.67
N ASN A 459 7.70 18.97 -20.09
CA ASN A 459 8.91 18.27 -20.53
C ASN A 459 8.76 16.75 -20.58
N GLN A 460 7.96 16.17 -19.69
CA GLN A 460 7.75 14.73 -19.60
C GLN A 460 6.60 14.24 -20.50
N ARG A 461 5.89 15.17 -21.17
CA ARG A 461 4.74 14.91 -22.05
C ARG A 461 3.65 14.08 -21.37
N THR A 462 3.52 14.22 -20.07
CA THR A 462 2.56 13.50 -19.24
C THR A 462 1.12 13.89 -19.52
N ILE A 463 0.85 15.15 -19.88
CA ILE A 463 -0.50 15.68 -20.12
C ILE A 463 -0.89 15.71 -21.61
N TRP A 464 0.01 15.40 -22.52
CA TRP A 464 -0.23 15.45 -23.96
C TRP A 464 -1.32 14.46 -24.40
N GLU A 465 -1.20 13.19 -24.00
CA GLU A 465 -2.20 12.18 -24.37
C GLU A 465 -3.57 12.45 -23.72
N TRP A 466 -3.60 13.16 -22.59
CA TRP A 466 -4.81 13.51 -21.88
C TRP A 466 -5.52 14.71 -22.49
N ALA A 467 -4.78 15.72 -22.97
CA ALA A 467 -5.35 16.93 -23.57
C ALA A 467 -6.35 16.65 -24.69
N GLY A 468 -6.05 15.72 -25.59
CA GLY A 468 -6.97 15.35 -26.68
C GLY A 468 -8.20 14.54 -26.23
N LYS A 469 -8.26 14.11 -24.98
CA LYS A 469 -9.35 13.29 -24.41
C LYS A 469 -10.08 14.00 -23.27
N ASP A 470 -9.62 15.18 -22.87
CA ASP A 470 -10.18 15.89 -21.73
C ASP A 470 -11.53 16.52 -22.11
N PRO A 471 -12.65 16.15 -21.44
CA PRO A 471 -13.95 16.73 -21.70
C PRO A 471 -14.01 18.26 -21.48
N ASP A 472 -13.13 18.83 -20.66
CA ASP A 472 -13.08 20.28 -20.43
C ASP A 472 -12.43 21.04 -21.59
N LEU A 473 -11.58 20.37 -22.38
CA LEU A 473 -10.91 20.95 -23.54
C LEU A 473 -11.62 20.63 -24.86
N GLN A 474 -12.72 19.86 -24.84
CA GLN A 474 -13.41 19.40 -26.04
C GLN A 474 -13.75 20.54 -27.03
N GLY A 475 -14.11 21.73 -26.52
CA GLY A 475 -14.43 22.89 -27.35
C GLY A 475 -13.25 23.51 -28.11
N ILE A 476 -12.02 23.04 -27.88
CA ILE A 476 -10.80 23.55 -28.54
C ILE A 476 -9.90 22.46 -29.12
N CYS A 477 -10.28 21.19 -29.01
CA CYS A 477 -9.44 20.03 -29.31
C CYS A 477 -9.78 19.30 -30.62
N GLU A 478 -10.64 19.87 -31.49
CA GLU A 478 -10.98 19.27 -32.79
C GLU A 478 -9.73 18.98 -33.64
N ASP A 479 -8.76 19.91 -33.65
CA ASP A 479 -7.51 19.82 -34.40
C ASP A 479 -6.31 19.39 -33.52
N TYR A 480 -6.56 18.66 -32.42
CA TYR A 480 -5.50 18.35 -31.44
C TYR A 480 -4.33 17.55 -32.03
N ALA A 481 -4.61 16.65 -32.97
CA ALA A 481 -3.56 15.85 -33.62
C ALA A 481 -2.60 16.74 -34.43
N GLU A 482 -3.12 17.75 -35.10
CA GLU A 482 -2.33 18.72 -35.85
C GLU A 482 -1.55 19.65 -34.91
N LEU A 483 -2.19 20.17 -33.86
CA LEU A 483 -1.50 20.93 -32.81
C LEU A 483 -0.30 20.14 -32.26
N LYS A 484 -0.51 18.87 -31.91
CA LYS A 484 0.53 17.97 -31.40
C LYS A 484 1.69 17.83 -32.39
N PHE A 485 1.39 17.67 -33.68
CA PHE A 485 2.40 17.59 -34.73
C PHE A 485 3.22 18.89 -34.86
N ILE A 486 2.55 20.04 -34.94
CA ILE A 486 3.18 21.37 -35.03
C ILE A 486 4.07 21.62 -33.80
N MET A 487 3.57 21.29 -32.61
CA MET A 487 4.33 21.43 -31.36
C MET A 487 5.59 20.55 -31.32
N LEU A 488 5.50 19.28 -31.75
CA LEU A 488 6.68 18.40 -31.82
C LEU A 488 7.71 18.93 -32.79
N LYS A 489 7.28 19.40 -33.97
CA LYS A 489 8.18 20.05 -34.93
C LYS A 489 8.87 21.25 -34.30
N LYS A 490 8.12 22.12 -33.61
CA LYS A 490 8.68 23.33 -33.00
C LYS A 490 9.64 23.04 -31.84
N LEU A 491 9.33 22.04 -31.01
CA LEU A 491 10.21 21.60 -29.92
C LEU A 491 11.49 20.92 -30.43
N ASN A 492 11.47 20.33 -31.62
CA ASN A 492 12.68 19.83 -32.27
C ASN A 492 13.53 20.96 -32.86
N GLU A 493 12.89 22.02 -33.39
CA GLU A 493 13.58 23.23 -33.89
C GLU A 493 14.20 24.07 -32.76
N VAL A 494 13.51 24.17 -31.62
CA VAL A 494 13.91 24.99 -30.45
C VAL A 494 13.79 24.15 -29.16
N PRO A 495 14.77 23.27 -28.86
CA PRO A 495 14.71 22.38 -27.69
C PRO A 495 14.64 23.11 -26.34
N GLU A 496 15.17 24.32 -26.26
CA GLU A 496 15.16 25.18 -25.06
C GLU A 496 13.83 25.90 -24.83
N LEU A 497 12.88 25.82 -25.77
CA LEU A 497 11.59 26.50 -25.71
C LEU A 497 10.84 26.31 -24.37
N PRO A 498 10.81 25.12 -23.73
CA PRO A 498 10.18 24.92 -22.43
C PRO A 498 10.79 25.75 -21.29
N SER A 499 11.96 26.34 -21.47
CA SER A 499 12.66 27.18 -20.48
C SER A 499 12.64 28.68 -20.80
N LEU A 500 12.28 29.06 -22.03
CA LEU A 500 12.21 30.48 -22.44
C LEU A 500 11.10 31.23 -21.70
N ILE A 501 11.26 32.52 -21.47
CA ILE A 501 10.24 33.41 -20.87
C ILE A 501 10.13 34.70 -21.67
N GLY A 502 9.11 35.52 -21.39
CA GLY A 502 8.92 36.82 -22.01
C GLY A 502 8.75 36.75 -23.53
N LYS A 503 9.30 37.75 -24.23
CA LYS A 503 9.15 37.91 -25.69
C LYS A 503 9.65 36.70 -26.50
N ASN A 504 10.70 36.03 -26.05
CA ASN A 504 11.27 34.87 -26.77
C ASN A 504 10.32 33.67 -26.72
N PHE A 505 9.70 33.44 -25.56
CA PHE A 505 8.66 32.42 -25.42
C PHE A 505 7.43 32.77 -26.27
N THR A 506 6.92 34.00 -26.12
CA THR A 506 5.75 34.48 -26.87
C THR A 506 5.92 34.31 -28.37
N LYS A 507 7.07 34.72 -28.92
CA LYS A 507 7.38 34.62 -30.35
C LYS A 507 7.13 33.20 -30.87
N HIS A 508 7.73 32.19 -30.25
CA HIS A 508 7.61 30.82 -30.71
C HIS A 508 6.22 30.22 -30.48
N THR A 509 5.55 30.56 -29.37
CA THR A 509 4.20 30.07 -29.11
C THR A 509 3.15 30.69 -30.03
N GLU A 510 3.31 31.97 -30.41
CA GLU A 510 2.42 32.63 -31.38
C GLU A 510 2.67 32.11 -32.80
N GLU A 511 3.92 31.74 -33.15
CA GLU A 511 4.20 31.02 -34.41
C GLU A 511 3.42 29.69 -34.48
N ILE A 512 3.36 28.91 -33.38
CA ILE A 512 2.57 27.66 -33.31
C ILE A 512 1.08 27.95 -33.54
N LEU A 513 0.53 28.94 -32.84
CA LEU A 513 -0.89 29.31 -32.95
C LEU A 513 -1.24 29.86 -34.33
N TRP A 514 -0.34 30.62 -34.96
CA TRP A 514 -0.54 31.18 -36.30
C TRP A 514 -0.60 30.09 -37.38
N VAL A 515 0.25 29.05 -37.28
CA VAL A 515 0.21 27.91 -38.21
C VAL A 515 -1.13 27.17 -38.08
N MET A 516 -1.61 26.95 -36.85
CA MET A 516 -2.92 26.32 -36.62
C MET A 516 -4.12 27.11 -37.15
N GLY A 517 -4.00 28.43 -37.29
CA GLY A 517 -5.11 29.27 -37.76
C GLY A 517 -5.18 29.44 -39.28
N ASN A 518 -4.13 29.05 -40.01
CA ASN A 518 -3.99 29.30 -41.45
C ASN A 518 -3.64 28.03 -42.27
N GLY A 519 -3.41 26.89 -41.61
CA GLY A 519 -3.35 25.56 -42.24
C GLY A 519 -4.74 24.97 -42.35
#